data_AF-A0A3S1B5L5-F1
#
_entry.id   AF-A0A3S1B5L5-F1
#
_cell.length_a   1.000
_cell.length_b   1.000
_cell.length_c   1.000
_cell.angle_alpha   90.00
_cell.angle_beta   90.00
_cell.angle_gamma   90.00
#
_symmetry.space_group_name_H-M   'P 1'
#
loop_
_entity.id
_entity.type
_entity.pdbx_description
1 polymer ?
#
loop_
_entity_poly.entity_id
_entity_poly.type
_entity_poly.pdbx_seq_one_letter_code
_entity_poly.pdbx_strand_id
1 'polypeptide(L)'
;MSHSQQSQTDFLSEVASWTQETCLKKLDNALPAVVKQLENADFIENGIRALQVLCDVVLPCVVREAMEERVFRSISKHVCHLVDRALDKIQAQLAESEEDSSEGDVHSVLEECLQWTLNIGACLESCINLTLTSNTSSVELCLVQSLLRCSLHFLRQVYKHCKDSSDLYGGFLDLVSDTLSQLFKKAHSLQMMVLGLLDKVYVTGAALEDQVVVLASVCTGLFEVCSLVTSLDVKLSLSLWKCISKLCSQHLALLQDRLDVCPFINFLCGEIKEGYSYLFQLSPQAGSHTLCDGDDKAFSKTVRILGFQMKVVVALLRDFSDYLGECEARLLGLLLHLHRHLPPSLSCVPLPDKQDSEVRTHVVNATVPCLTHLVGNRAFRSAFTRDSADHEPEDQFPKLLLHLMVLDILPKCEDDVVDMWLRPVKK
;
A
#
# COMPACT_ATOMS: atom_id res chain seq x y z
N MET A 1 3.85 -23.50 -37.52
CA MET A 1 3.55 -23.04 -36.14
C MET A 1 3.02 -24.16 -35.24
N SER A 2 2.29 -25.16 -35.76
CA SER A 2 1.76 -26.28 -34.96
C SER A 2 2.83 -27.22 -34.35
N HIS A 3 3.90 -27.56 -35.08
CA HIS A 3 4.89 -28.53 -34.57
C HIS A 3 5.77 -28.03 -33.41
N SER A 4 6.08 -26.73 -33.31
CA SER A 4 6.86 -26.20 -32.17
C SER A 4 5.99 -26.08 -30.92
N GLN A 5 4.74 -25.68 -31.06
CA GLN A 5 3.79 -25.58 -29.94
C GLN A 5 3.54 -26.95 -29.30
N GLN A 6 3.35 -28.00 -30.11
CA GLN A 6 3.12 -29.34 -29.57
C GLN A 6 4.33 -29.87 -28.77
N SER A 7 5.55 -29.66 -29.28
CA SER A 7 6.77 -30.00 -28.56
C SER A 7 6.98 -29.20 -27.26
N GLN A 8 6.48 -27.97 -27.17
CA GLN A 8 6.55 -27.14 -25.97
C GLN A 8 5.59 -27.63 -24.89
N THR A 9 4.34 -27.92 -25.28
CA THR A 9 3.30 -28.42 -24.38
C THR A 9 3.63 -29.82 -23.85
N ASP A 10 4.24 -30.67 -24.68
CA ASP A 10 4.68 -32.03 -24.32
C ASP A 10 5.83 -32.02 -23.32
N PHE A 11 6.74 -31.05 -23.40
CA PHE A 11 7.81 -30.90 -22.40
C PHE A 11 7.25 -30.46 -21.04
N LEU A 12 6.35 -29.47 -21.01
CA LEU A 12 5.76 -29.00 -19.76
C LEU A 12 4.90 -30.06 -19.07
N SER A 13 4.16 -30.89 -19.83
CA SER A 13 3.45 -32.05 -19.24
C SER A 13 4.41 -33.10 -18.70
N GLU A 14 5.53 -33.37 -19.37
CA GLU A 14 6.55 -34.29 -18.87
C GLU A 14 7.08 -33.79 -17.52
N VAL A 15 7.53 -32.53 -17.45
CA VAL A 15 8.10 -31.93 -16.22
C VAL A 15 7.04 -31.88 -15.12
N ALA A 16 5.79 -31.55 -15.43
CA ALA A 16 4.69 -31.56 -14.46
C ALA A 16 4.48 -32.94 -13.79
N SER A 17 4.83 -34.03 -14.47
CA SER A 17 4.71 -35.39 -13.94
C SER A 17 5.90 -35.85 -13.10
N TRP A 18 6.98 -35.06 -13.02
CA TRP A 18 8.21 -35.48 -12.36
C TRP A 18 8.06 -35.55 -10.84
N THR A 19 8.73 -36.54 -10.25
CA THR A 19 8.94 -36.58 -8.80
C THR A 19 10.02 -35.59 -8.38
N GLN A 20 10.05 -35.19 -7.11
CA GLN A 20 11.06 -34.28 -6.58
C GLN A 20 12.49 -34.82 -6.80
N GLU A 21 12.71 -36.13 -6.67
CA GLU A 21 14.02 -36.75 -6.94
C GLU A 21 14.43 -36.65 -8.41
N THR A 22 13.48 -36.84 -9.33
CA THR A 22 13.73 -36.72 -10.78
C THR A 22 14.03 -35.28 -11.16
N CYS A 23 13.26 -34.33 -10.61
CA CYS A 23 13.48 -32.91 -10.83
C CYS A 23 14.83 -32.45 -10.29
N LEU A 24 15.22 -32.87 -9.09
CA LEU A 24 16.56 -32.60 -8.53
C LEU A 24 17.69 -33.08 -9.44
N LYS A 25 17.58 -34.30 -9.99
CA LYS A 25 18.60 -34.86 -10.91
C LYS A 25 18.69 -34.11 -12.24
N LYS A 26 17.58 -33.54 -12.73
CA LYS A 26 17.49 -32.86 -14.03
C LYS A 26 17.42 -31.33 -13.92
N LEU A 27 17.57 -30.76 -12.72
CA LEU A 27 17.28 -29.36 -12.41
C LEU A 27 18.00 -28.38 -13.33
N ASP A 28 19.29 -28.60 -13.57
CA ASP A 28 20.13 -27.68 -14.35
C ASP A 28 19.72 -27.60 -15.83
N ASN A 29 19.08 -28.64 -16.36
CA ASN A 29 18.53 -28.63 -17.71
C ASN A 29 17.08 -28.15 -17.72
N ALA A 30 16.30 -28.56 -16.72
CA ALA A 30 14.87 -28.30 -16.67
C ALA A 30 14.55 -26.83 -16.36
N LEU A 31 15.26 -26.22 -15.41
CA LEU A 31 14.99 -24.85 -14.99
C LEU A 31 15.18 -23.84 -16.13
N PRO A 32 16.33 -23.79 -16.84
CA PRO A 32 16.48 -22.87 -17.97
C PRO A 32 15.48 -23.15 -19.10
N ALA A 33 15.13 -24.43 -19.32
CA ALA A 33 14.16 -24.81 -20.34
C ALA A 33 12.74 -24.29 -19.99
N VAL A 34 12.28 -24.46 -18.75
CA VAL A 34 10.97 -23.96 -18.31
C VAL A 34 10.94 -22.42 -18.30
N VAL A 35 12.00 -21.76 -17.85
CA VAL A 35 12.09 -20.29 -17.93
C VAL A 35 12.02 -19.82 -19.39
N LYS A 36 12.73 -20.48 -20.30
CA LYS A 36 12.66 -20.17 -21.73
C LYS A 36 11.26 -20.37 -22.32
N GLN A 37 10.49 -21.36 -21.83
CA GLN A 37 9.08 -21.53 -22.24
C GLN A 37 8.23 -20.35 -21.79
N LEU A 38 8.42 -19.88 -20.55
CA LEU A 38 7.73 -18.71 -20.02
C LEU A 38 8.09 -17.44 -20.81
N GLU A 39 9.37 -17.26 -21.17
CA GLU A 39 9.87 -16.12 -21.94
C GLU A 39 9.31 -16.07 -23.37
N ASN A 40 9.12 -17.22 -24.00
CA ASN A 40 8.65 -17.33 -25.39
C ASN A 40 7.14 -17.62 -25.50
N ALA A 41 6.38 -17.47 -24.42
CA ALA A 41 4.96 -17.76 -24.42
C ALA A 41 4.16 -16.68 -25.17
N ASP A 42 3.76 -16.99 -26.41
CA ASP A 42 2.89 -16.11 -27.21
C ASP A 42 1.50 -15.97 -26.56
N PHE A 43 0.98 -17.06 -25.99
CA PHE A 43 -0.34 -17.14 -25.36
C PHE A 43 -0.24 -17.10 -23.83
N ILE A 44 -1.20 -16.40 -23.19
CA ILE A 44 -1.26 -16.22 -21.73
C ILE A 44 -1.35 -17.58 -21.02
N GLU A 45 -2.21 -18.48 -21.50
CA GLU A 45 -2.39 -19.83 -20.94
C GLU A 45 -1.09 -20.63 -20.87
N ASN A 46 -0.30 -20.63 -21.95
CA ASN A 46 0.98 -21.33 -21.99
C ASN A 46 1.99 -20.74 -20.99
N GLY A 47 2.02 -19.41 -20.86
CA GLY A 47 2.86 -18.73 -19.88
C GLY A 47 2.48 -19.09 -18.45
N ILE A 48 1.17 -19.13 -18.14
CA ILE A 48 0.67 -19.51 -16.82
C ILE A 48 1.00 -20.97 -16.51
N ARG A 49 0.82 -21.88 -17.49
CA ARG A 49 1.17 -23.28 -17.32
C ARG A 49 2.68 -23.46 -17.05
N ALA A 50 3.54 -22.75 -17.78
CA ALA A 50 4.97 -22.76 -17.53
C ALA A 50 5.30 -22.23 -16.13
N LEU A 51 4.65 -21.16 -15.69
CA LEU A 51 4.80 -20.59 -14.36
C LEU A 51 4.35 -21.57 -13.25
N GLN A 52 3.23 -22.26 -13.43
CA GLN A 52 2.75 -23.28 -12.50
C GLN A 52 3.75 -24.43 -12.36
N VAL A 53 4.23 -24.99 -13.47
CA VAL A 53 5.25 -26.05 -13.46
C VAL A 53 6.53 -25.58 -12.76
N LEU A 54 6.94 -24.33 -13.03
CA LEU A 54 8.09 -23.73 -12.38
C LEU A 54 7.91 -23.62 -10.87
N CYS A 55 6.77 -23.11 -10.39
CA CYS A 55 6.51 -22.90 -8.96
C CYS A 55 6.24 -24.20 -8.20
N ASP A 56 5.53 -25.16 -8.80
CA ASP A 56 5.04 -26.34 -8.09
C ASP A 56 6.02 -27.51 -8.13
N VAL A 57 6.81 -27.64 -9.20
CA VAL A 57 7.73 -28.78 -9.39
C VAL A 57 9.19 -28.35 -9.28
N VAL A 58 9.59 -27.30 -9.99
CA VAL A 58 11.00 -26.93 -10.14
C VAL A 58 11.52 -26.13 -8.94
N LEU A 59 10.78 -25.11 -8.50
CA LEU A 59 11.19 -24.20 -7.43
C LEU A 59 11.44 -24.91 -6.08
N PRO A 60 10.66 -25.93 -5.66
CA PRO A 60 10.96 -26.70 -4.44
C PRO A 60 12.30 -27.45 -4.49
N CYS A 61 12.89 -27.63 -5.67
CA CYS A 61 14.19 -28.27 -5.86
C CYS A 61 15.36 -27.27 -5.86
N VAL A 62 15.09 -25.96 -5.91
CA VAL A 62 16.10 -24.91 -5.93
C VAL A 62 16.48 -24.54 -4.50
N VAL A 63 17.78 -24.46 -4.22
CA VAL A 63 18.30 -24.00 -2.93
C VAL A 63 17.92 -22.53 -2.73
N ARG A 64 17.48 -22.17 -1.52
CA ARG A 64 16.92 -20.85 -1.19
C ARG A 64 17.82 -19.69 -1.61
N GLU A 65 19.10 -19.78 -1.29
CA GLU A 65 20.09 -18.74 -1.56
C GLU A 65 20.27 -18.51 -3.07
N ALA A 66 19.91 -19.49 -3.91
CA ALA A 66 19.95 -19.40 -5.36
C ALA A 66 18.60 -19.05 -6.00
N MET A 67 17.51 -18.94 -5.23
CA MET A 67 16.16 -18.71 -5.78
C MET A 67 16.05 -17.36 -6.49
N GLU A 68 16.60 -16.28 -5.89
CA GLU A 68 16.60 -14.97 -6.55
C GLU A 68 17.30 -15.03 -7.90
N GLU A 69 18.54 -15.51 -7.91
CA GLU A 69 19.40 -15.44 -9.09
C GLU A 69 18.95 -16.39 -10.20
N ARG A 70 18.52 -17.60 -9.83
CA ARG A 70 18.14 -18.63 -10.80
C ARG A 70 16.68 -18.57 -11.23
N VAL A 71 15.80 -17.99 -10.41
CA VAL A 71 14.35 -18.04 -10.63
C VAL A 71 13.70 -16.65 -10.56
N PHE A 72 13.68 -15.98 -9.41
CA PHE A 72 12.83 -14.80 -9.24
C PHE A 72 13.23 -13.66 -10.17
N ARG A 73 14.53 -13.44 -10.37
CA ARG A 73 15.04 -12.39 -11.27
C ARG A 73 14.63 -12.60 -12.73
N SER A 74 14.60 -13.85 -13.21
CA SER A 74 14.21 -14.15 -14.59
C SER A 74 12.70 -14.06 -14.79
N ILE A 75 11.90 -14.54 -13.83
CA ILE A 75 10.44 -14.60 -14.00
C ILE A 75 9.71 -13.32 -13.61
N SER A 76 10.29 -12.45 -12.76
CA SER A 76 9.58 -11.30 -12.19
C SER A 76 8.92 -10.41 -13.25
N LYS A 77 9.65 -10.06 -14.32
CA LYS A 77 9.11 -9.27 -15.44
C LYS A 77 7.98 -10.00 -16.18
N HIS A 78 8.14 -11.30 -16.41
CA HIS A 78 7.16 -12.12 -17.12
C HIS A 78 5.87 -12.28 -16.32
N VAL A 79 5.97 -12.44 -15.00
CA VAL A 79 4.81 -12.46 -14.11
C VAL A 79 4.05 -11.15 -14.19
N CYS A 80 4.72 -10.00 -14.08
CA CYS A 80 4.06 -8.70 -14.26
C CYS A 80 3.35 -8.60 -15.61
N HIS A 81 4.04 -9.01 -16.68
CA HIS A 81 3.52 -8.94 -18.04
C HIS A 81 2.33 -9.87 -18.28
N LEU A 82 2.28 -11.05 -17.64
CA LEU A 82 1.13 -11.96 -17.71
C LEU A 82 -0.11 -11.38 -16.99
N VAL A 83 0.09 -10.73 -15.84
CA VAL A 83 -1.00 -10.03 -15.12
C VAL A 83 -1.55 -8.91 -15.99
N ASP A 84 -0.68 -8.04 -16.49
CA ASP A 84 -1.09 -6.89 -17.32
C ASP A 84 -1.84 -7.39 -18.57
N ARG A 85 -1.31 -8.38 -19.29
CA ARG A 85 -1.99 -8.96 -20.47
C ARG A 85 -3.35 -9.58 -20.16
N ALA A 86 -3.52 -10.24 -19.00
CA ALA A 86 -4.78 -10.84 -18.62
C ALA A 86 -5.86 -9.78 -18.34
N LEU A 87 -5.49 -8.70 -17.65
CA LEU A 87 -6.41 -7.59 -17.34
C LEU A 87 -6.68 -6.71 -18.56
N ASP A 88 -5.68 -6.46 -19.41
CA ASP A 88 -5.85 -5.73 -20.67
C ASP A 88 -6.78 -6.48 -21.63
N LYS A 89 -6.69 -7.82 -21.67
CA LYS A 89 -7.61 -8.65 -22.48
C LYS A 89 -9.06 -8.53 -22.00
N ILE A 90 -9.29 -8.40 -20.69
CA ILE A 90 -10.62 -8.12 -20.13
C ILE A 90 -11.13 -6.77 -20.66
N GLN A 91 -10.31 -5.72 -20.58
CA GLN A 91 -10.69 -4.38 -21.05
C GLN A 91 -11.00 -4.36 -22.55
N ALA A 92 -10.17 -5.01 -23.37
CA ALA A 92 -10.39 -5.12 -24.81
C ALA A 92 -11.70 -5.86 -25.13
N GLN A 93 -11.96 -6.99 -24.45
CA GLN A 93 -13.17 -7.78 -24.67
C GLN A 93 -14.44 -7.00 -24.30
N LEU A 94 -14.40 -6.23 -23.22
CA LEU A 94 -15.53 -5.39 -22.80
C LEU A 94 -15.79 -4.27 -23.80
N ALA A 95 -14.75 -3.63 -24.35
CA ALA A 95 -14.89 -2.60 -25.37
C ALA A 95 -15.45 -3.15 -26.71
N GLU A 96 -15.04 -4.34 -27.13
CA GLU A 96 -15.55 -4.99 -28.36
C GLU A 96 -17.00 -5.48 -28.21
N SER A 97 -17.43 -5.77 -26.98
CA SER A 97 -18.78 -6.30 -26.71
C SER A 97 -19.92 -5.29 -26.88
N GLU A 98 -19.60 -3.99 -26.97
CA GLU A 98 -20.58 -2.95 -27.29
C GLU A 98 -21.05 -3.02 -28.76
N GLU A 99 -20.34 -3.74 -29.64
CA GLU A 99 -20.54 -3.65 -31.09
C GLU A 99 -21.24 -4.85 -31.77
N ASP A 100 -21.07 -6.13 -31.39
CA ASP A 100 -21.77 -7.24 -32.10
C ASP A 100 -21.62 -8.70 -31.54
N SER A 101 -21.12 -8.92 -30.31
CA SER A 101 -20.83 -10.29 -29.80
C SER A 101 -21.96 -10.94 -28.99
N SER A 102 -22.07 -12.28 -29.06
CA SER A 102 -23.00 -13.04 -28.20
C SER A 102 -22.56 -12.99 -26.72
N GLU A 103 -23.48 -12.68 -25.79
CA GLU A 103 -23.17 -12.52 -24.36
C GLU A 103 -22.42 -13.72 -23.74
N GLY A 104 -22.68 -14.93 -24.24
CA GLY A 104 -22.07 -16.17 -23.75
C GLY A 104 -20.58 -16.31 -24.07
N ASP A 105 -20.15 -15.85 -25.26
CA ASP A 105 -18.74 -15.91 -25.64
C ASP A 105 -17.91 -14.91 -24.83
N VAL A 106 -18.46 -13.71 -24.59
CA VAL A 106 -17.85 -12.67 -23.76
C VAL A 106 -17.64 -13.17 -22.33
N HIS A 107 -18.68 -13.72 -21.69
CA HIS A 107 -18.58 -14.24 -20.33
C HIS A 107 -17.45 -15.27 -20.16
N SER A 108 -17.36 -16.22 -21.10
CA SER A 108 -16.34 -17.27 -21.05
C SER A 108 -14.91 -16.72 -21.06
N VAL A 109 -14.65 -15.69 -21.86
CA VAL A 109 -13.34 -15.05 -21.97
C VAL A 109 -13.02 -14.25 -20.71
N LEU A 110 -14.01 -13.56 -20.13
CA LEU A 110 -13.82 -12.79 -18.90
C LEU A 110 -13.47 -13.71 -17.72
N GLU A 111 -14.23 -14.80 -17.56
CA GLU A 111 -13.98 -15.83 -16.54
C GLU A 111 -12.59 -16.46 -16.70
N GLU A 112 -12.21 -16.80 -17.93
CA GLU A 112 -10.89 -17.34 -18.24
C GLU A 112 -9.77 -16.39 -17.82
N CYS A 113 -9.87 -15.10 -18.16
CA CYS A 113 -8.85 -14.10 -17.80
C CYS A 113 -8.76 -13.85 -16.29
N LEU A 114 -9.89 -13.87 -15.59
CA LEU A 114 -9.91 -13.78 -14.13
C LEU A 114 -9.29 -15.03 -13.49
N GLN A 115 -9.58 -16.23 -14.02
CA GLN A 115 -8.99 -17.48 -13.56
C GLN A 115 -7.48 -17.54 -13.82
N TRP A 116 -7.01 -17.01 -14.93
CA TRP A 116 -5.60 -16.81 -15.21
C TRP A 116 -4.92 -15.95 -14.16
N THR A 117 -5.55 -14.84 -13.79
CA THR A 117 -5.03 -13.93 -12.76
C THR A 117 -5.00 -14.61 -11.38
N LEU A 118 -6.02 -15.39 -11.05
CA LEU A 118 -6.06 -16.23 -9.84
C LEU A 118 -4.88 -17.21 -9.79
N ASN A 119 -4.58 -17.88 -10.90
CA ASN A 119 -3.49 -18.85 -11.00
C ASN A 119 -2.13 -18.17 -10.80
N ILE A 120 -1.92 -16.98 -11.37
CA ILE A 120 -0.70 -16.20 -11.15
C ILE A 120 -0.54 -15.85 -9.66
N GLY A 121 -1.62 -15.43 -9.00
CA GLY A 121 -1.61 -15.16 -7.56
C GLY A 121 -1.23 -16.39 -6.73
N ALA A 122 -1.75 -17.57 -7.09
CA ALA A 122 -1.40 -18.83 -6.41
C ALA A 122 0.10 -19.19 -6.59
N CYS A 123 0.67 -18.96 -7.78
CA CYS A 123 2.10 -19.15 -8.02
C CYS A 123 2.96 -18.22 -7.16
N LEU A 124 2.56 -16.95 -7.00
CA LEU A 124 3.27 -15.99 -6.14
C LEU A 124 3.20 -16.37 -4.65
N GLU A 125 2.04 -16.84 -4.18
CA GLU A 125 1.91 -17.38 -2.82
C GLU A 125 2.84 -18.58 -2.61
N SER A 126 2.90 -19.50 -3.58
CA SER A 126 3.81 -20.65 -3.52
C SER A 126 5.28 -20.22 -3.37
N CYS A 127 5.72 -19.23 -4.17
CA CYS A 127 7.07 -18.65 -4.07
C CYS A 127 7.36 -18.06 -2.69
N ILE A 128 6.43 -17.28 -2.12
CA ILE A 128 6.60 -16.67 -0.80
C ILE A 128 6.60 -17.74 0.31
N ASN A 129 5.72 -18.75 0.22
CA ASN A 129 5.68 -19.86 1.18
C ASN A 129 7.01 -20.65 1.21
N LEU A 130 7.59 -20.94 0.04
CA LEU A 130 8.88 -21.62 -0.07
C LEU A 130 10.03 -20.78 0.50
N THR A 131 9.93 -19.45 0.37
CA THR A 131 10.86 -18.52 1.00
C THR A 131 10.71 -18.50 2.54
N LEU A 132 9.47 -18.62 3.04
CA LEU A 132 9.11 -18.44 4.45
C LEU A 132 9.03 -19.71 5.29
N THR A 133 9.49 -20.87 4.80
CA THR A 133 9.34 -22.16 5.50
C THR A 133 9.75 -22.14 6.98
N SER A 134 9.14 -23.02 7.79
CA SER A 134 8.94 -22.92 9.25
C SER A 134 10.14 -22.56 10.13
N ASN A 135 11.38 -22.69 9.65
CA ASN A 135 12.60 -22.37 10.40
C ASN A 135 13.23 -21.01 10.03
N THR A 136 12.58 -20.23 9.17
CA THR A 136 13.15 -18.98 8.65
C THR A 136 12.86 -17.82 9.60
N SER A 137 13.87 -17.41 10.37
CA SER A 137 13.80 -16.27 11.28
C SER A 137 14.06 -14.93 10.60
N SER A 138 14.84 -14.91 9.52
CA SER A 138 15.21 -13.71 8.77
C SER A 138 15.46 -14.04 7.30
N VAL A 139 15.23 -13.07 6.42
CA VAL A 139 15.41 -13.18 4.96
C VAL A 139 16.18 -11.97 4.44
N GLU A 140 17.30 -12.16 3.77
CA GLU A 140 18.06 -11.04 3.22
C GLU A 140 17.31 -10.43 2.03
N LEU A 141 17.21 -9.10 1.97
CA LEU A 141 16.46 -8.38 0.92
C LEU A 141 16.90 -8.79 -0.49
N CYS A 142 18.21 -8.99 -0.70
CA CYS A 142 18.76 -9.33 -2.01
C CYS A 142 18.23 -10.68 -2.53
N LEU A 143 17.77 -11.58 -1.66
CA LEU A 143 17.26 -12.91 -2.01
C LEU A 143 15.78 -12.91 -2.41
N VAL A 144 15.07 -11.78 -2.24
CA VAL A 144 13.62 -11.70 -2.46
C VAL A 144 13.17 -10.45 -3.21
N GLN A 145 14.09 -9.56 -3.57
CA GLN A 145 13.77 -8.28 -4.22
C GLN A 145 12.90 -8.45 -5.47
N SER A 146 13.17 -9.44 -6.32
CA SER A 146 12.42 -9.65 -7.56
C SER A 146 11.03 -10.22 -7.29
N LEU A 147 10.90 -11.06 -6.25
CA LEU A 147 9.63 -11.61 -5.78
C LEU A 147 8.75 -10.54 -5.14
N LEU A 148 9.31 -9.68 -4.29
CA LEU A 148 8.60 -8.54 -3.70
C LEU A 148 8.09 -7.60 -4.80
N ARG A 149 8.93 -7.29 -5.80
CA ARG A 149 8.56 -6.43 -6.92
C ARG A 149 7.36 -6.96 -7.70
N CYS A 150 7.39 -8.21 -8.15
CA CYS A 150 6.26 -8.76 -8.92
C CYS A 150 5.02 -9.00 -8.06
N SER A 151 5.17 -9.32 -6.77
CA SER A 151 4.04 -9.46 -5.84
C SER A 151 3.34 -8.13 -5.60
N LEU A 152 4.08 -7.04 -5.39
CA LEU A 152 3.50 -5.70 -5.24
C LEU A 152 2.84 -5.23 -6.53
N HIS A 153 3.41 -5.53 -7.71
CA HIS A 153 2.77 -5.27 -8.99
C HIS A 153 1.44 -6.01 -9.14
N PHE A 154 1.42 -7.32 -8.84
CA PHE A 154 0.19 -8.11 -8.85
C PHE A 154 -0.88 -7.50 -7.94
N LEU A 155 -0.53 -7.20 -6.68
CA LEU A 155 -1.46 -6.61 -5.71
C LEU A 155 -2.02 -5.28 -6.21
N ARG A 156 -1.15 -4.41 -6.74
CA ARG A 156 -1.57 -3.11 -7.28
C ARG A 156 -2.56 -3.28 -8.43
N GLN A 157 -2.25 -4.14 -9.40
CA GLN A 157 -3.11 -4.35 -10.56
C GLN A 157 -4.46 -4.96 -10.18
N VAL A 158 -4.45 -5.99 -9.32
CA VAL A 158 -5.69 -6.66 -8.91
C VAL A 158 -6.56 -5.74 -8.05
N TYR A 159 -6.00 -5.01 -7.07
CA TYR A 159 -6.81 -4.09 -6.28
C TYR A 159 -7.33 -2.92 -7.09
N LYS A 160 -6.56 -2.40 -8.05
CA LYS A 160 -7.05 -1.40 -8.99
C LYS A 160 -8.22 -1.95 -9.80
N HIS A 161 -8.06 -3.15 -10.38
CA HIS A 161 -9.12 -3.81 -11.14
C HIS A 161 -10.39 -4.05 -10.32
N CYS A 162 -10.26 -4.49 -9.06
CA CYS A 162 -11.40 -4.66 -8.15
C CYS A 162 -12.03 -3.32 -7.73
N LYS A 163 -11.27 -2.23 -7.68
CA LYS A 163 -11.81 -0.89 -7.40
C LYS A 163 -12.63 -0.36 -8.56
N ASP A 164 -12.15 -0.57 -9.77
CA ASP A 164 -12.75 -0.06 -10.98
C ASP A 164 -13.83 -1.03 -11.54
N SER A 165 -14.03 -2.19 -10.90
CA SER A 165 -14.85 -3.29 -11.46
C SER A 165 -16.31 -2.93 -11.69
N SER A 166 -16.92 -2.11 -10.82
CA SER A 166 -18.32 -1.71 -10.98
C SER A 166 -18.52 -0.92 -12.28
N ASP A 167 -17.59 -0.02 -12.57
CA ASP A 167 -17.64 0.82 -13.77
C ASP A 167 -17.16 0.05 -15.00
N LEU A 168 -16.16 -0.82 -14.83
CA LEU A 168 -15.56 -1.58 -15.92
C LEU A 168 -16.49 -2.65 -16.48
N TYR A 169 -17.10 -3.49 -15.63
CA TYR A 169 -17.91 -4.61 -16.09
C TYR A 169 -19.36 -4.22 -16.41
N GLY A 170 -19.89 -3.16 -15.80
CA GLY A 170 -21.27 -2.70 -16.01
C GLY A 170 -22.29 -3.84 -15.90
N GLY A 171 -23.04 -4.09 -16.98
CA GLY A 171 -24.04 -5.16 -17.04
C GLY A 171 -23.49 -6.59 -16.94
N PHE A 172 -22.20 -6.80 -17.19
CA PHE A 172 -21.55 -8.12 -17.06
C PHE A 172 -21.07 -8.42 -15.64
N LEU A 173 -21.17 -7.47 -14.70
CA LEU A 173 -20.60 -7.64 -13.35
C LEU A 173 -21.17 -8.85 -12.61
N ASP A 174 -22.49 -9.05 -12.69
CA ASP A 174 -23.16 -10.16 -11.99
C ASP A 174 -22.61 -11.51 -12.45
N LEU A 175 -22.25 -11.63 -13.73
CA LEU A 175 -21.76 -12.86 -14.34
C LEU A 175 -20.37 -13.27 -13.87
N VAL A 176 -19.54 -12.31 -13.43
CA VAL A 176 -18.15 -12.53 -13.01
C VAL A 176 -17.92 -12.27 -11.51
N SER A 177 -18.98 -11.90 -10.79
CA SER A 177 -18.93 -11.43 -9.40
C SER A 177 -18.29 -12.46 -8.44
N ASP A 178 -18.56 -13.75 -8.63
CA ASP A 178 -18.01 -14.83 -7.84
C ASP A 178 -16.49 -14.96 -8.03
N THR A 179 -16.02 -14.96 -9.28
CA THR A 179 -14.59 -15.09 -9.62
C THR A 179 -13.82 -13.83 -9.23
N LEU A 180 -14.42 -12.64 -9.40
CA LEU A 180 -13.85 -11.38 -8.93
C LEU A 180 -13.72 -11.37 -7.40
N SER A 181 -14.71 -11.89 -6.68
CA SER A 181 -14.65 -12.04 -5.22
C SER A 181 -13.55 -13.02 -4.78
N GLN A 182 -13.35 -14.11 -5.52
CA GLN A 182 -12.23 -15.02 -5.30
C GLN A 182 -10.89 -14.34 -5.56
N LEU A 183 -10.80 -13.52 -6.62
CA LEU A 183 -9.60 -12.78 -6.96
C LEU A 183 -9.23 -11.75 -5.88
N PHE A 184 -10.20 -11.02 -5.33
CA PHE A 184 -9.99 -10.13 -4.20
C PHE A 184 -9.48 -10.88 -2.96
N LYS A 185 -10.08 -12.04 -2.64
CA LYS A 185 -9.61 -12.91 -1.53
C LYS A 185 -8.19 -13.41 -1.77
N LYS A 186 -7.83 -13.74 -3.01
CA LYS A 186 -6.47 -14.17 -3.40
C LYS A 186 -5.47 -13.03 -3.22
N ALA A 187 -5.79 -11.82 -3.68
CA ALA A 187 -4.94 -10.64 -3.45
C ALA A 187 -4.76 -10.35 -1.96
N HIS A 188 -5.83 -10.46 -1.16
CA HIS A 188 -5.72 -10.30 0.29
C HIS A 188 -4.81 -11.35 0.94
N SER A 189 -4.97 -12.62 0.59
CA SER A 189 -4.11 -13.70 1.08
C SER A 189 -2.64 -13.44 0.73
N LEU A 190 -2.35 -13.12 -0.53
CA LEU A 190 -1.01 -12.77 -0.99
C LEU A 190 -0.45 -11.52 -0.26
N GLN A 191 -1.27 -10.47 -0.07
CA GLN A 191 -0.87 -9.28 0.69
C GLN A 191 -0.39 -9.68 2.08
N MET A 192 -1.16 -10.48 2.82
CA MET A 192 -0.78 -10.90 4.17
C MET A 192 0.54 -11.70 4.17
N MET A 193 0.79 -12.50 3.14
CA MET A 193 2.05 -13.23 2.98
C MET A 193 3.22 -12.30 2.67
N VAL A 194 3.03 -11.29 1.80
CA VAL A 194 4.03 -10.24 1.52
C VAL A 194 4.37 -9.46 2.79
N LEU A 195 3.37 -9.05 3.57
CA LEU A 195 3.61 -8.36 4.85
C LEU A 195 4.37 -9.24 5.84
N GLY A 196 4.02 -10.53 5.91
CA GLY A 196 4.75 -11.52 6.73
C GLY A 196 6.19 -11.77 6.27
N LEU A 197 6.45 -11.65 4.96
CA LEU A 197 7.81 -11.70 4.42
C LEU A 197 8.62 -10.47 4.82
N LEU A 198 8.07 -9.28 4.59
CA LEU A 198 8.71 -8.00 4.93
C LEU A 198 9.04 -7.88 6.42
N ASP A 199 8.20 -8.44 7.29
CA ASP A 199 8.46 -8.50 8.74
C ASP A 199 9.75 -9.24 9.11
N LYS A 200 10.28 -10.09 8.21
CA LYS A 200 11.53 -10.86 8.40
C LYS A 200 12.68 -10.34 7.54
N VAL A 201 12.44 -9.33 6.70
CA VAL A 201 13.46 -8.82 5.79
C VAL A 201 14.51 -8.05 6.58
N TYR A 202 15.79 -8.26 6.23
CA TYR A 202 16.91 -7.49 6.73
C TYR A 202 17.92 -7.19 5.61
N VAL A 203 18.81 -6.23 5.87
CA VAL A 203 19.88 -5.82 4.96
C VAL A 203 21.21 -6.12 5.67
N THR A 204 22.13 -6.82 5.00
CA THR A 204 23.44 -7.22 5.56
C THR A 204 24.58 -6.42 4.95
N GLY A 205 25.71 -6.37 5.68
CA GLY A 205 26.94 -5.76 5.20
C GLY A 205 26.88 -4.23 5.04
N ALA A 206 27.80 -3.68 4.23
CA ALA A 206 27.64 -2.32 3.75
C ALA A 206 26.52 -2.33 2.71
N ALA A 207 25.40 -1.67 3.03
CA ALA A 207 24.27 -1.60 2.12
C ALA A 207 24.72 -1.04 0.77
N LEU A 208 24.59 -1.85 -0.27
CA LEU A 208 24.79 -1.39 -1.64
C LEU A 208 23.67 -0.42 -1.97
N GLU A 209 23.97 0.65 -2.71
CA GLU A 209 22.98 1.65 -3.13
C GLU A 209 21.76 0.98 -3.80
N ASP A 210 21.98 -0.07 -4.60
CA ASP A 210 20.93 -0.86 -5.22
C ASP A 210 19.93 -1.45 -4.21
N GLN A 211 20.40 -1.96 -3.07
CA GLN A 211 19.54 -2.53 -2.03
C GLN A 211 18.70 -1.44 -1.33
N VAL A 212 19.28 -0.25 -1.15
CA VAL A 212 18.57 0.91 -0.60
C VAL A 212 17.46 1.38 -1.54
N VAL A 213 17.76 1.47 -2.84
CA VAL A 213 16.77 1.79 -3.89
C VAL A 213 15.65 0.76 -3.91
N VAL A 214 15.98 -0.54 -3.82
CA VAL A 214 14.98 -1.60 -3.73
C VAL A 214 14.09 -1.39 -2.51
N LEU A 215 14.65 -1.14 -1.33
CA LEU A 215 13.86 -0.96 -0.12
C LEU A 215 12.93 0.26 -0.19
N ALA A 216 13.42 1.40 -0.69
CA ALA A 216 12.59 2.58 -0.93
C ALA A 216 11.46 2.30 -1.94
N SER A 217 11.76 1.54 -3.00
CA SER A 217 10.75 1.13 -3.98
C SER A 217 9.68 0.20 -3.39
N VAL A 218 10.05 -0.66 -2.43
CA VAL A 218 9.11 -1.52 -1.69
C VAL A 218 8.19 -0.68 -0.82
N CYS A 219 8.71 0.30 -0.07
CA CYS A 219 7.89 1.24 0.71
C CYS A 219 6.89 1.99 -0.18
N THR A 220 7.35 2.47 -1.34
CA THR A 220 6.52 3.19 -2.31
C THR A 220 5.45 2.28 -2.91
N GLY A 221 5.81 1.05 -3.31
CA GLY A 221 4.86 0.07 -3.84
C GLY A 221 3.80 -0.35 -2.82
N LEU A 222 4.16 -0.51 -1.54
CA LEU A 222 3.19 -0.74 -0.47
C LEU A 222 2.23 0.43 -0.31
N PHE A 223 2.73 1.67 -0.41
CA PHE A 223 1.89 2.87 -0.35
C PHE A 223 0.94 2.97 -1.54
N GLU A 224 1.39 2.68 -2.75
CA GLU A 224 0.52 2.62 -3.94
C GLU A 224 -0.63 1.62 -3.72
N VAL A 225 -0.32 0.41 -3.24
CA VAL A 225 -1.34 -0.59 -2.88
C VAL A 225 -2.27 -0.06 -1.78
N CYS A 226 -1.72 0.57 -0.74
CA CYS A 226 -2.50 1.13 0.36
C CYS A 226 -3.49 2.21 -0.10
N SER A 227 -3.08 3.08 -1.01
CA SER A 227 -3.93 4.14 -1.56
C SER A 227 -5.12 3.60 -2.35
N LEU A 228 -4.95 2.46 -3.03
CA LEU A 228 -6.03 1.78 -3.76
C LEU A 228 -7.01 1.12 -2.80
N VAL A 229 -6.50 0.43 -1.78
CA VAL A 229 -7.30 -0.42 -0.90
C VAL A 229 -8.06 0.38 0.16
N THR A 230 -7.68 1.62 0.44
CA THR A 230 -8.32 2.45 1.46
C THR A 230 -9.82 2.65 1.23
N SER A 231 -10.27 2.74 -0.03
CA SER A 231 -11.69 2.80 -0.38
C SER A 231 -12.39 1.42 -0.48
N LEU A 232 -11.63 0.33 -0.44
CA LEU A 232 -12.15 -1.04 -0.58
C LEU A 232 -12.34 -1.72 0.77
N ASP A 233 -11.30 -1.73 1.60
CA ASP A 233 -11.31 -2.38 2.90
C ASP A 233 -10.36 -1.67 3.87
N VAL A 234 -10.95 -1.05 4.90
CA VAL A 234 -10.19 -0.30 5.91
C VAL A 234 -9.21 -1.18 6.69
N LYS A 235 -9.53 -2.46 6.96
CA LYS A 235 -8.65 -3.35 7.72
C LYS A 235 -7.38 -3.67 6.95
N LEU A 236 -7.49 -3.81 5.63
CA LEU A 236 -6.33 -4.00 4.74
C LEU A 236 -5.47 -2.73 4.68
N SER A 237 -6.09 -1.56 4.57
CA SER A 237 -5.35 -0.28 4.61
C SER A 237 -4.59 -0.10 5.94
N LEU A 238 -5.22 -0.42 7.07
CA LEU A 238 -4.57 -0.37 8.39
C LEU A 238 -3.38 -1.33 8.50
N SER A 239 -3.45 -2.54 7.92
CA SER A 239 -2.34 -3.50 7.97
C SER A 239 -1.15 -3.05 7.10
N LEU A 240 -1.43 -2.46 5.93
CA LEU A 240 -0.42 -1.86 5.05
C LEU A 240 0.27 -0.68 5.74
N TRP A 241 -0.49 0.28 6.29
CA TRP A 241 0.09 1.41 7.01
C TRP A 241 0.95 0.99 8.20
N LYS A 242 0.51 -0.04 8.93
CA LYS A 242 1.30 -0.61 10.03
C LYS A 242 2.64 -1.17 9.52
N CYS A 243 2.63 -1.89 8.41
CA CYS A 243 3.85 -2.42 7.80
C CYS A 243 4.76 -1.32 7.28
N ILE A 244 4.22 -0.34 6.53
CA ILE A 244 4.98 0.82 6.01
C ILE A 244 5.68 1.56 7.14
N SER A 245 4.93 1.95 8.19
CA SER A 245 5.49 2.67 9.34
C SER A 245 6.59 1.86 10.02
N LYS A 246 6.37 0.56 10.23
CA LYS A 246 7.36 -0.34 10.85
C LYS A 246 8.62 -0.46 9.98
N LEU A 247 8.47 -0.68 8.67
CA LEU A 247 9.59 -0.85 7.74
C LEU A 247 10.44 0.41 7.66
N CYS A 248 9.79 1.58 7.61
CA CYS A 248 10.46 2.87 7.66
C CYS A 248 11.27 3.04 8.95
N SER A 249 10.69 2.79 10.12
CA SER A 249 11.42 2.90 11.39
C SER A 249 12.55 1.86 11.50
N GLN A 250 12.32 0.63 11.03
CA GLN A 250 13.27 -0.48 11.12
C GLN A 250 14.53 -0.22 10.26
N HIS A 251 14.37 0.44 9.12
CA HIS A 251 15.45 0.72 8.18
C HIS A 251 15.72 2.21 8.00
N LEU A 252 15.43 3.02 9.01
CA LEU A 252 15.47 4.48 8.93
C LEU A 252 16.81 5.01 8.40
N ALA A 253 17.92 4.49 8.93
CA ALA A 253 19.26 4.92 8.52
C ALA A 253 19.54 4.74 7.01
N LEU A 254 18.84 3.81 6.35
CA LEU A 254 18.94 3.58 4.91
C LEU A 254 17.93 4.43 4.12
N LEU A 255 16.79 4.78 4.72
CA LEU A 255 15.66 5.39 4.04
C LEU A 255 15.60 6.91 4.18
N GLN A 256 16.17 7.49 5.25
CA GLN A 256 15.95 8.88 5.65
C GLN A 256 16.16 9.90 4.53
N ASP A 257 17.19 9.75 3.68
CA ASP A 257 17.51 10.65 2.55
C ASP A 257 17.20 10.06 1.17
N ARG A 258 16.48 8.92 1.13
CA ARG A 258 16.21 8.14 -0.09
C ARG A 258 14.73 7.89 -0.36
N LEU A 259 13.90 7.89 0.68
CA LEU A 259 12.45 7.74 0.55
C LEU A 259 11.77 9.11 0.60
N ASP A 260 11.08 9.47 -0.47
CA ASP A 260 10.19 10.63 -0.45
C ASP A 260 8.91 10.29 0.34
N VAL A 261 8.84 10.74 1.58
CA VAL A 261 7.68 10.54 2.46
C VAL A 261 6.56 11.56 2.25
N CYS A 262 6.78 12.60 1.43
CA CYS A 262 5.81 13.67 1.19
C CYS A 262 4.46 13.11 0.65
N PRO A 263 4.42 12.20 -0.35
CA PRO A 263 3.16 11.61 -0.84
C PRO A 263 2.40 10.84 0.25
N PHE A 264 3.13 10.12 1.13
CA PHE A 264 2.57 9.31 2.20
C PHE A 264 1.84 10.20 3.22
N ILE A 265 2.53 11.26 3.64
CA ILE A 265 2.01 12.24 4.61
C ILE A 265 0.84 13.01 4.01
N ASN A 266 0.95 13.45 2.75
CA ASN A 266 -0.11 14.21 2.09
C ASN A 266 -1.40 13.40 1.94
N PHE A 267 -1.28 12.12 1.58
CA PHE A 267 -2.40 11.19 1.50
C PHE A 267 -3.06 10.99 2.87
N LEU A 268 -2.26 10.68 3.91
CA LEU A 268 -2.77 10.53 5.28
C LEU A 268 -3.45 11.81 5.78
N CYS A 269 -2.89 12.98 5.48
CA CYS A 269 -3.51 14.24 5.86
C CYS A 269 -4.87 14.45 5.18
N GLY A 270 -5.03 14.02 3.92
CA GLY A 270 -6.32 14.04 3.23
C GLY A 270 -7.34 13.12 3.90
N GLU A 271 -6.99 11.84 4.05
CA GLU A 271 -7.82 10.82 4.68
C GLU A 271 -8.27 11.21 6.09
N ILE A 272 -7.35 11.73 6.91
CA ILE A 272 -7.65 12.14 8.28
C ILE A 272 -8.60 13.34 8.27
N LYS A 273 -8.42 14.33 7.38
CA LYS A 273 -9.34 15.48 7.29
C LYS A 273 -10.75 15.04 6.89
N GLU A 274 -10.86 14.16 5.91
CA GLU A 274 -12.15 13.66 5.42
C GLU A 274 -12.85 12.84 6.50
N GLY A 275 -12.16 11.86 7.10
CA GLY A 275 -12.73 11.05 8.17
C GLY A 275 -13.04 11.86 9.44
N TYR A 276 -12.24 12.89 9.75
CA TYR A 276 -12.50 13.79 10.87
C TYR A 276 -13.76 14.63 10.63
N SER A 277 -13.96 15.12 9.41
CA SER A 277 -15.18 15.85 9.03
C SER A 277 -16.41 14.95 9.08
N TYR A 278 -16.26 13.68 8.69
CA TYR A 278 -17.31 12.67 8.75
C TYR A 278 -17.77 12.35 10.19
N LEU A 279 -16.89 12.43 11.20
CA LEU A 279 -17.28 12.23 12.61
C LEU A 279 -18.45 13.12 13.04
N PHE A 280 -18.45 14.38 12.59
CA PHE A 280 -19.50 15.33 12.96
C PHE A 280 -20.83 15.08 12.23
N GLN A 281 -20.82 14.27 11.17
CA GLN A 281 -22.05 13.79 10.51
C GLN A 281 -22.65 12.58 11.25
N LEU A 282 -21.83 11.84 12.00
CA LEU A 282 -22.25 10.68 12.79
C LEU A 282 -22.79 11.04 14.19
N SER A 283 -22.42 12.21 14.71
CA SER A 283 -22.90 12.70 16.00
C SER A 283 -24.36 13.16 15.91
N PRO A 284 -25.21 12.91 16.92
CA PRO A 284 -26.55 13.45 16.96
C PRO A 284 -26.49 14.98 16.93
N GLN A 285 -27.06 15.59 15.90
CA GLN A 285 -27.09 17.05 15.76
C GLN A 285 -28.12 17.63 16.74
N ALA A 286 -27.67 18.55 17.59
CA ALA A 286 -28.56 19.31 18.46
C ALA A 286 -29.55 20.12 17.60
N GLY A 287 -30.81 19.69 17.54
CA GLY A 287 -31.91 20.41 16.87
C GLY A 287 -32.64 19.66 15.75
N SER A 288 -32.23 18.45 15.38
CA SER A 288 -33.01 17.64 14.45
C SER A 288 -34.08 16.82 15.19
N HIS A 289 -35.35 17.17 15.01
CA HIS A 289 -36.50 16.40 15.51
C HIS A 289 -36.76 15.10 14.72
N THR A 290 -35.86 14.70 13.81
CA THR A 290 -35.93 13.37 13.19
C THR A 290 -35.16 12.36 14.04
N LEU A 291 -35.79 11.21 14.27
CA LEU A 291 -35.37 10.01 15.02
C LEU A 291 -34.04 9.35 14.54
N CYS A 292 -33.04 10.13 14.11
CA CYS A 292 -31.72 9.61 13.79
C CYS A 292 -30.91 9.57 15.09
N ASP A 293 -31.08 8.49 15.86
CA ASP A 293 -30.13 8.10 16.90
C ASP A 293 -28.75 8.04 16.21
N GLY A 294 -27.81 8.88 16.64
CA GLY A 294 -26.46 8.90 16.07
C GLY A 294 -25.81 7.52 16.13
N ASP A 295 -24.98 7.18 15.14
CA ASP A 295 -24.30 5.88 15.11
C ASP A 295 -23.02 5.93 15.96
N ASP A 296 -23.20 5.82 17.28
CA ASP A 296 -22.10 5.79 18.27
C ASP A 296 -21.05 4.72 17.94
N LYS A 297 -21.47 3.59 17.34
CA LYS A 297 -20.56 2.49 17.00
C LYS A 297 -19.70 2.86 15.79
N ALA A 298 -20.30 3.43 14.75
CA ALA A 298 -19.56 3.97 13.61
C ALA A 298 -18.64 5.13 14.06
N PHE A 299 -19.12 6.00 14.94
CA PHE A 299 -18.33 7.11 15.49
C PHE A 299 -17.05 6.61 16.17
N SER A 300 -17.16 5.76 17.20
CA SER A 300 -15.99 5.22 17.90
C SER A 300 -15.09 4.39 16.98
N LYS A 301 -15.64 3.70 15.97
CA LYS A 301 -14.84 3.00 14.96
C LYS A 301 -14.00 3.99 14.14
N THR A 302 -14.60 5.06 13.65
CA THR A 302 -13.93 6.12 12.88
C THR A 302 -12.86 6.83 13.72
N VAL A 303 -13.16 7.16 14.98
CA VAL A 303 -12.15 7.76 15.89
C VAL A 303 -10.92 6.87 16.05
N ARG A 304 -11.10 5.55 16.19
CA ARG A 304 -9.97 4.60 16.30
C ARG A 304 -9.15 4.53 15.02
N ILE A 305 -9.79 4.58 13.85
CA ILE A 305 -9.11 4.60 12.55
C ILE A 305 -8.28 5.87 12.42
N LEU A 306 -8.88 7.04 12.66
CA LEU A 306 -8.20 8.33 12.63
C LEU A 306 -7.05 8.39 13.64
N GLY A 307 -7.25 7.88 14.84
CA GLY A 307 -6.20 7.85 15.86
C GLY A 307 -5.04 6.92 15.48
N PHE A 308 -5.30 5.83 14.76
CA PHE A 308 -4.23 5.02 14.18
C PHE A 308 -3.49 5.76 13.06
N GLN A 309 -4.21 6.39 12.13
CA GLN A 309 -3.59 7.16 11.04
C GLN A 309 -2.75 8.33 11.58
N MET A 310 -3.24 9.05 12.59
CA MET A 310 -2.46 10.09 13.29
C MET A 310 -1.17 9.53 13.90
N LYS A 311 -1.19 8.33 14.49
CA LYS A 311 0.04 7.68 15.00
C LYS A 311 1.03 7.37 13.88
N VAL A 312 0.54 6.96 12.71
CA VAL A 312 1.38 6.73 11.53
C VAL A 312 2.01 8.05 11.07
N VAL A 313 1.23 9.14 10.98
CA VAL A 313 1.77 10.48 10.68
C VAL A 313 2.85 10.88 11.68
N VAL A 314 2.59 10.77 12.99
CA VAL A 314 3.58 11.08 14.03
C VAL A 314 4.85 10.24 13.88
N ALA A 315 4.73 8.94 13.57
CA ALA A 315 5.89 8.09 13.35
C ALA A 315 6.72 8.53 12.13
N LEU A 316 6.08 8.87 11.01
CA LEU A 316 6.76 9.40 9.83
C LEU A 316 7.44 10.74 10.11
N LEU A 317 6.78 11.64 10.85
CA LEU A 317 7.37 12.93 11.22
C LEU A 317 8.58 12.77 12.14
N ARG A 318 8.51 11.84 13.11
CA ARG A 318 9.62 11.54 14.00
C ARG A 318 10.83 11.00 13.24
N ASP A 319 10.57 10.12 12.28
CA ASP A 319 11.62 9.39 11.59
C ASP A 319 12.26 10.25 10.48
N PHE A 320 11.48 11.09 9.79
CA PHE A 320 11.91 11.84 8.60
C PHE A 320 11.88 13.37 8.79
N SER A 321 12.01 13.88 10.01
CA SER A 321 11.84 15.32 10.33
C SER A 321 12.64 16.27 9.43
N ASP A 322 13.84 15.85 9.02
CA ASP A 322 14.75 16.63 8.18
C ASP A 322 14.54 16.41 6.67
N TYR A 323 13.70 15.45 6.29
CA TYR A 323 13.51 14.97 4.91
C TYR A 323 12.02 14.88 4.52
N LEU A 324 11.19 15.79 5.03
CA LEU A 324 9.73 15.79 4.83
C LEU A 324 9.29 16.21 3.41
N GLY A 325 10.19 16.71 2.56
CA GLY A 325 9.84 17.24 1.24
C GLY A 325 9.00 18.52 1.34
N GLU A 326 7.92 18.61 0.57
CA GLU A 326 7.01 19.78 0.53
C GLU A 326 5.61 19.47 1.12
N CYS A 327 5.55 18.82 2.28
CA CYS A 327 4.29 18.45 2.92
C CYS A 327 3.88 19.35 4.11
N GLU A 328 4.72 20.30 4.51
CA GLU A 328 4.54 21.09 5.74
C GLU A 328 3.28 21.96 5.70
N ALA A 329 2.94 22.53 4.55
CA ALA A 329 1.72 23.29 4.38
C ALA A 329 0.47 22.40 4.54
N ARG A 330 0.53 21.16 4.05
CA ARG A 330 -0.58 20.20 4.17
C ARG A 330 -0.74 19.74 5.62
N LEU A 331 0.37 19.48 6.31
CA LEU A 331 0.42 19.17 7.73
C LEU A 331 -0.15 20.31 8.57
N LEU A 332 0.29 21.55 8.34
CA LEU A 332 -0.25 22.72 9.03
C LEU A 332 -1.76 22.83 8.82
N GLY A 333 -2.22 22.68 7.57
CA GLY A 333 -3.66 22.66 7.27
C GLY A 333 -4.42 21.53 7.96
N LEU A 334 -3.81 20.36 8.19
CA LEU A 334 -4.40 19.29 9.00
C LEU A 334 -4.52 19.71 10.47
N LEU A 335 -3.43 20.22 11.06
CA LEU A 335 -3.43 20.63 12.45
C LEU A 335 -4.46 21.74 12.71
N LEU A 336 -4.57 22.73 11.81
CA LEU A 336 -5.61 23.77 11.90
C LEU A 336 -7.01 23.16 11.86
N HIS A 337 -7.26 22.24 10.92
CA HIS A 337 -8.56 21.57 10.77
C HIS A 337 -8.99 20.80 12.03
N LEU A 338 -8.05 20.12 12.71
CA LEU A 338 -8.33 19.38 13.93
C LEU A 338 -8.77 20.27 15.11
N HIS A 339 -8.34 21.53 15.13
CA HIS A 339 -8.68 22.49 16.20
C HIS A 339 -9.87 23.38 15.84
N ARG A 340 -10.33 23.37 14.58
CA ARG A 340 -11.47 24.17 14.11
C ARG A 340 -12.81 23.69 14.66
N HIS A 341 -12.98 22.38 14.81
CA HIS A 341 -14.29 21.76 15.09
C HIS A 341 -14.49 21.33 16.54
N LEU A 342 -13.60 21.72 17.46
CA LEU A 342 -13.73 21.42 18.88
C LEU A 342 -13.62 22.69 19.72
N PRO A 343 -14.25 22.73 20.91
CA PRO A 343 -13.99 23.78 21.89
C PRO A 343 -12.47 23.92 22.14
N PRO A 344 -11.93 25.15 22.29
CA PRO A 344 -12.64 26.42 22.48
C PRO A 344 -13.06 27.16 21.19
N SER A 345 -13.04 26.51 20.02
CA SER A 345 -13.50 27.14 18.78
C SER A 345 -14.96 27.57 18.86
N LEU A 346 -15.26 28.80 18.42
CA LEU A 346 -16.62 29.35 18.45
C LEU A 346 -17.51 28.82 17.30
N SER A 347 -16.90 28.22 16.28
CA SER A 347 -17.60 27.63 15.13
C SER A 347 -17.92 26.15 15.30
N CYS A 348 -17.58 25.54 16.45
CA CYS A 348 -17.78 24.10 16.64
C CYS A 348 -19.25 23.74 16.92
N VAL A 349 -19.70 22.62 16.35
CA VAL A 349 -20.95 21.98 16.77
C VAL A 349 -20.68 21.21 18.07
N PRO A 350 -21.51 21.35 19.12
CA PRO A 350 -21.28 20.66 20.38
C PRO A 350 -21.40 19.15 20.21
N LEU A 351 -20.34 18.42 20.56
CA LEU A 351 -20.35 16.98 20.71
C LEU A 351 -20.73 16.59 22.15
N PRO A 352 -21.35 15.42 22.37
CA PRO A 352 -21.46 14.83 23.71
C PRO A 352 -20.08 14.68 24.38
N ASP A 353 -19.98 14.93 25.69
CA ASP A 353 -18.71 14.93 26.45
C ASP A 353 -17.85 13.68 26.23
N LYS A 354 -18.50 12.51 26.13
CA LYS A 354 -17.83 11.24 25.87
C LYS A 354 -17.17 11.22 24.48
N GLN A 355 -17.89 11.67 23.47
CA GLN A 355 -17.41 11.72 22.08
C GLN A 355 -16.32 12.79 21.92
N ASP A 356 -16.49 13.98 22.52
CA ASP A 356 -15.45 15.03 22.55
C ASP A 356 -14.15 14.49 23.18
N SER A 357 -14.24 13.85 24.34
CA SER A 357 -13.10 13.25 25.04
C SER A 357 -12.41 12.15 24.21
N GLU A 358 -13.18 11.30 23.53
CA GLU A 358 -12.64 10.23 22.67
C GLU A 358 -11.86 10.83 21.48
N VAL A 359 -12.44 11.84 20.81
CA VAL A 359 -11.82 12.54 19.67
C VAL A 359 -10.53 13.26 20.10
N ARG A 360 -10.56 13.98 21.23
CA ARG A 360 -9.37 14.65 21.76
C ARG A 360 -8.26 13.66 22.05
N THR A 361 -8.59 12.60 22.79
CA THR A 361 -7.62 11.62 23.27
C THR A 361 -6.94 10.89 22.10
N HIS A 362 -7.72 10.48 21.10
CA HIS A 362 -7.21 9.63 20.03
C HIS A 362 -6.72 10.38 18.80
N VAL A 363 -7.26 11.55 18.49
CA VAL A 363 -6.96 12.29 17.26
C VAL A 363 -6.23 13.60 17.55
N VAL A 364 -6.85 14.51 18.30
CA VAL A 364 -6.35 15.89 18.42
C VAL A 364 -5.08 15.98 19.28
N ASN A 365 -4.94 15.16 20.32
CA ASN A 365 -3.76 15.15 21.19
C ASN A 365 -2.46 14.79 20.44
N ALA A 366 -2.55 14.15 19.27
CA ALA A 366 -1.39 13.90 18.42
C ALA A 366 -0.79 15.21 17.82
N THR A 367 -1.50 16.35 17.90
CA THR A 367 -0.99 17.67 17.51
C THR A 367 0.32 18.01 18.22
N VAL A 368 0.42 17.77 19.53
CA VAL A 368 1.64 18.10 20.30
C VAL A 368 2.84 17.31 19.78
N PRO A 369 2.80 15.96 19.69
CA PRO A 369 3.87 15.19 19.04
C PRO A 369 4.20 15.65 17.62
N CYS A 370 3.21 15.95 16.78
CA CYS A 370 3.46 16.46 15.42
C CYS A 370 4.27 17.76 15.47
N LEU A 371 3.85 18.74 16.29
CA LEU A 371 4.56 20.00 16.44
C LEU A 371 5.98 19.79 16.97
N THR A 372 6.18 18.91 17.95
CA THR A 372 7.51 18.58 18.49
C THR A 372 8.48 18.12 17.41
N HIS A 373 8.02 17.36 16.42
CA HIS A 373 8.86 16.92 15.30
C HIS A 373 9.00 17.97 14.19
N LEU A 374 8.04 18.90 14.09
CA LEU A 374 8.03 19.94 13.04
C LEU A 374 8.74 21.24 13.44
N VAL A 375 8.91 21.54 14.73
CA VAL A 375 9.50 22.81 15.18
C VAL A 375 10.94 23.02 14.71
N GLY A 376 11.71 21.96 14.47
CA GLY A 376 13.05 22.04 13.89
C GLY A 376 13.05 22.36 12.38
N ASN A 377 11.93 22.15 11.69
CA ASN A 377 11.86 22.27 10.23
C ASN A 377 11.66 23.74 9.79
N ARG A 378 12.57 24.22 8.94
CA ARG A 378 12.57 25.60 8.41
C ARG A 378 11.38 25.89 7.50
N ALA A 379 10.99 24.94 6.66
CA ALA A 379 9.86 25.08 5.75
C ALA A 379 8.53 25.14 6.52
N PHE A 380 8.37 24.28 7.55
CA PHE A 380 7.23 24.34 8.46
C PHE A 380 7.13 25.69 9.15
N ARG A 381 8.24 26.17 9.74
CA ARG A 381 8.28 27.47 10.38
C ARG A 381 7.90 28.60 9.41
N SER A 382 8.43 28.57 8.18
CA SER A 382 8.09 29.55 7.15
C SER A 382 6.60 29.53 6.84
N ALA A 383 6.02 28.34 6.61
CA ALA A 383 4.58 28.18 6.37
C ALA A 383 3.73 28.66 7.56
N PHE A 384 4.18 28.36 8.79
CA PHE A 384 3.47 28.69 10.02
C PHE A 384 3.41 30.20 10.30
N THR A 385 4.51 30.91 10.00
CA THR A 385 4.66 32.35 10.27
C THR A 385 4.24 33.25 9.11
N ARG A 386 3.80 32.67 7.98
CA ARG A 386 3.17 33.44 6.89
C ARG A 386 1.95 34.21 7.41
N ASP A 387 1.74 35.38 6.81
CA ASP A 387 0.75 36.37 7.23
C ASP A 387 -0.66 35.77 7.27
N SER A 388 -1.47 36.17 8.25
CA SER A 388 -2.81 35.60 8.47
C SER A 388 -3.84 35.98 7.39
N ALA A 389 -3.49 36.91 6.49
CA ALA A 389 -4.37 37.38 5.42
C ALA A 389 -4.69 36.29 4.37
N ASP A 390 -3.88 35.23 4.29
CA ASP A 390 -4.05 34.13 3.33
C ASP A 390 -4.90 32.96 3.86
N HIS A 391 -5.36 33.02 5.12
CA HIS A 391 -6.12 31.93 5.74
C HIS A 391 -7.60 32.25 5.91
N GLU A 392 -8.42 31.22 5.94
CA GLU A 392 -9.85 31.37 6.21
C GLU A 392 -10.05 32.02 7.60
N PRO A 393 -11.07 32.88 7.78
CA PRO A 393 -11.35 33.50 9.07
C PRO A 393 -11.48 32.49 10.22
N GLU A 394 -11.97 31.29 9.92
CA GLU A 394 -12.18 30.19 10.87
C GLU A 394 -10.86 29.54 11.35
N ASP A 395 -9.75 29.72 10.61
CA ASP A 395 -8.44 29.19 10.98
C ASP A 395 -7.66 30.12 11.91
N GLN A 396 -8.11 31.36 12.11
CA GLN A 396 -7.39 32.34 12.94
C GLN A 396 -7.24 31.87 14.39
N PHE A 397 -8.31 31.34 14.98
CA PHE A 397 -8.28 30.86 16.36
C PHE A 397 -7.48 29.54 16.52
N PRO A 398 -7.71 28.50 15.69
CA PRO A 398 -6.81 27.34 15.63
C PRO A 398 -5.34 27.72 15.47
N LYS A 399 -5.02 28.71 14.62
CA LYS A 399 -3.65 29.19 14.44
C LYS A 399 -3.09 29.77 15.73
N LEU A 400 -3.84 30.59 16.47
CA LEU A 400 -3.42 31.11 17.77
C LEU A 400 -3.16 29.99 18.79
N LEU A 401 -4.03 28.98 18.85
CA LEU A 401 -3.82 27.82 19.72
C LEU A 401 -2.53 27.09 19.39
N LEU A 402 -2.28 26.83 18.09
CA LEU A 402 -1.03 26.21 17.66
C LEU A 402 0.19 27.08 18.01
N HIS A 403 0.09 28.41 17.95
CA HIS A 403 1.20 29.30 18.36
C HIS A 403 1.52 29.14 19.84
N LEU A 404 0.50 29.07 20.70
CA LEU A 404 0.69 28.81 22.14
C LEU A 404 1.36 27.45 22.37
N MET A 405 0.91 26.42 21.67
CA MET A 405 1.51 25.08 21.76
C MET A 405 2.98 25.08 21.30
N VAL A 406 3.33 25.80 20.24
CA VAL A 406 4.72 25.97 19.81
C VAL A 406 5.53 26.71 20.86
N LEU A 407 5.00 27.80 21.44
CA LEU A 407 5.66 28.54 22.52
C LEU A 407 5.91 27.68 23.77
N ASP A 408 5.04 26.70 24.05
CA ASP A 408 5.24 25.72 25.14
C ASP A 408 6.27 24.63 24.82
N ILE A 409 6.56 24.41 23.52
CA ILE A 409 7.52 23.42 23.03
C ILE A 409 8.92 24.04 22.92
N LEU A 410 9.06 25.25 22.38
CA LEU A 410 10.34 25.89 22.08
C LEU A 410 11.34 25.92 23.25
N PRO A 411 10.96 26.21 24.52
CA PRO A 411 11.90 26.22 25.63
C PRO A 411 12.54 24.86 25.93
N LYS A 412 12.03 23.77 25.34
CA LYS A 412 12.52 22.40 25.50
C LYS A 412 13.37 21.95 24.31
N CYS A 413 13.48 22.78 23.26
CA CYS A 413 14.26 22.49 22.07
C CYS A 413 15.74 22.88 22.26
N GLU A 414 16.57 22.46 21.31
CA GLU A 414 17.97 22.89 21.22
C GLU A 414 18.08 24.38 20.90
N ASP A 415 19.18 25.01 21.33
CA ASP A 415 19.40 26.46 21.22
C ASP A 415 19.34 26.94 19.75
N ASP A 416 19.77 26.12 18.80
CA ASP A 416 19.76 26.43 17.37
C ASP A 416 18.33 26.51 16.79
N VAL A 417 17.43 25.64 17.27
CA VAL A 417 16.00 25.68 16.95
C VAL A 417 15.39 26.95 17.55
N VAL A 418 15.66 27.25 18.82
CA VAL A 418 15.15 28.48 19.46
C VAL A 418 15.64 29.74 18.71
N ASP A 419 16.94 29.81 18.43
CA ASP A 419 17.56 30.89 17.64
C ASP A 419 16.95 31.01 16.25
N MET A 420 16.64 29.88 15.62
CA MET A 420 15.93 29.87 14.35
C MET A 420 14.63 30.65 14.51
N TRP A 421 13.76 30.26 15.45
CA TRP A 421 12.45 30.87 15.66
C TRP A 421 12.49 32.36 16.00
N LEU A 422 13.52 32.83 16.69
CA LEU A 422 13.70 34.25 17.06
C LEU A 422 14.11 35.17 15.89
N ARG A 423 14.71 34.63 14.82
CA ARG A 423 15.14 35.45 13.66
C ARG A 423 13.95 35.84 12.79
N PRO A 424 13.88 37.01 12.14
CA PRO A 424 12.78 37.29 11.22
C PRO A 424 12.83 36.34 10.01
N VAL A 425 11.68 35.77 9.62
CA VAL A 425 11.55 35.03 8.36
C VAL A 425 11.60 36.05 7.22
N LYS A 426 12.62 35.96 6.36
CA LYS A 426 12.72 36.83 5.17
C LYS A 426 11.55 36.50 4.24
N LYS A 427 10.71 37.52 3.98
CA LYS A 427 9.58 37.44 3.03
C LYS A 427 10.07 37.15 1.62
#